data_AF-A0A015IMA8-F1
#
_entry.id   AF-A0A015IMA8-F1
#
_cell.length_a   1.000
_cell.length_b   1.000
_cell.length_c   1.000
_cell.angle_alpha   90.00
_cell.angle_beta   90.00
_cell.angle_gamma   90.00
#
_symmetry.space_group_name_H-M   'P 1'
#
loop_
_entity.id
_entity.type
_entity.pdbx_description
1 polymer ?
#
loop_
_entity_poly.entity_id
_entity_poly.type
_entity_poly.pdbx_seq_one_letter_code
_entity_poly.pdbx_strand_id
1 'polypeptide(L)'
;MRGVKAQLDAIRRANESMDWETYNDLTKRHEFRKQMILNDKVLTEENKTVVMKTFNRLYDHDKVLHNEGIKRSCENCQEDCLAIYYCEHCIRNYLKANFSNWTSENDEIDKLIQKYQMESLAPNRIVEWIPYNNLQNIRYLNEGEFSEIYLATWINGFYNEWDVKKQQIIRSGTCPVILKKLDNIENINGNWPEEF
;
A
#
# COMPACT_ATOMS: atom_id res chain seq x y z
N MET A 1 -7.22 -2.26 20.67
CA MET A 1 -5.78 -2.66 20.75
C MET A 1 -5.53 -4.17 20.79
N ARG A 2 -6.31 -5.01 21.52
CA ARG A 2 -6.04 -6.47 21.60
C ARG A 2 -6.18 -7.23 20.26
N GLY A 3 -7.13 -6.86 19.39
CA GLY A 3 -7.32 -7.51 18.09
C GLY A 3 -6.16 -7.29 17.10
N VAL A 4 -5.66 -6.07 16.98
CA VAL A 4 -4.54 -5.72 16.07
C VAL A 4 -3.27 -6.50 16.41
N LYS A 5 -2.95 -6.65 17.70
CA LYS A 5 -1.78 -7.44 18.12
C LYS A 5 -1.92 -8.91 17.70
N ALA A 6 -3.08 -9.52 17.93
CA ALA A 6 -3.33 -10.90 17.55
C ALA A 6 -3.22 -11.13 16.03
N GLN A 7 -3.72 -10.18 15.22
CA GLN A 7 -3.60 -10.19 13.77
C GLN A 7 -2.13 -10.15 13.32
N LEU A 8 -1.34 -9.22 13.85
CA LEU A 8 0.07 -9.08 13.53
C LEU A 8 0.89 -10.32 13.94
N ASP A 9 0.64 -10.83 15.16
CA ASP A 9 1.30 -12.04 15.64
C ASP A 9 0.98 -13.25 14.75
N ALA A 10 -0.24 -13.37 14.25
CA ALA A 10 -0.62 -14.44 13.33
C ALA A 10 0.02 -14.30 11.94
N ILE A 11 0.07 -13.07 11.40
CA ILE A 11 0.79 -12.78 10.13
C ILE A 11 2.26 -13.16 10.26
N ARG A 12 2.91 -12.75 11.35
CA ARG A 12 4.32 -13.08 11.62
C ARG A 12 4.53 -14.59 11.68
N ARG A 13 3.74 -15.30 12.50
CA ARG A 13 3.84 -16.77 12.60
C ARG A 13 3.69 -17.45 11.25
N ALA A 14 2.74 -16.99 10.42
CA ALA A 14 2.50 -17.57 9.10
C ALA A 14 3.67 -17.37 8.12
N ASN A 15 4.37 -16.25 8.20
CA ASN A 15 5.55 -16.03 7.38
C ASN A 15 6.79 -16.77 7.92
N GLU A 16 6.97 -16.84 9.23
CA GLU A 16 8.09 -17.54 9.87
C GLU A 16 8.00 -19.06 9.71
N SER A 17 6.79 -19.60 9.62
CA SER A 17 6.57 -21.05 9.46
C SER A 17 6.64 -21.53 8.01
N MET A 18 6.83 -20.60 7.06
CA MET A 18 6.85 -20.91 5.64
C MET A 18 8.24 -21.39 5.21
N ASP A 19 8.33 -22.63 4.76
CA ASP A 19 9.52 -23.13 4.09
C ASP A 19 9.55 -22.64 2.62
N TRP A 20 10.51 -21.80 2.29
CA TRP A 20 10.57 -21.14 0.99
C TRP A 20 10.99 -22.08 -0.14
N GLU A 21 11.64 -23.21 0.18
CA GLU A 21 11.97 -24.25 -0.80
C GLU A 21 10.73 -25.06 -1.20
N THR A 22 9.90 -25.45 -0.22
CA THR A 22 8.63 -26.15 -0.46
C THR A 22 7.58 -25.24 -1.10
N TYR A 23 7.39 -24.02 -0.57
CA TYR A 23 6.42 -23.04 -1.07
C TYR A 23 7.13 -22.04 -2.00
N ASN A 24 7.65 -22.55 -3.12
CA ASN A 24 8.54 -21.81 -4.01
C ASN A 24 7.84 -20.88 -5.03
N ASP A 25 6.52 -20.93 -5.17
CA ASP A 25 5.74 -20.02 -6.03
C ASP A 25 4.67 -19.23 -5.26
N LEU A 26 4.20 -18.13 -5.84
CA LEU A 26 3.26 -17.21 -5.18
C LEU A 26 1.95 -17.90 -4.76
N THR A 27 1.44 -18.83 -5.56
CA THR A 27 0.17 -19.51 -5.31
C THR A 27 0.28 -20.46 -4.13
N LYS A 28 1.34 -21.26 -4.08
CA LYS A 28 1.65 -22.14 -2.94
C LYS A 28 1.81 -21.35 -1.64
N ARG A 29 2.54 -20.23 -1.67
CA ARG A 29 2.73 -19.36 -0.49
C ARG A 29 1.42 -18.78 -0.01
N HIS A 30 0.57 -18.33 -0.93
CA HIS A 30 -0.73 -17.77 -0.59
C HIS A 30 -1.66 -18.82 0.03
N GLU A 31 -1.71 -20.03 -0.53
CA GLU A 31 -2.55 -21.10 0.00
C GLU A 31 -2.06 -21.59 1.37
N PHE A 32 -0.75 -21.72 1.57
CA PHE A 32 -0.18 -22.03 2.88
C PHE A 32 -0.62 -21.03 3.95
N ARG A 33 -0.46 -19.72 3.68
CA ARG A 33 -0.87 -18.64 4.58
C ARG A 33 -2.36 -18.74 4.92
N LYS A 34 -3.22 -18.98 3.92
CA LYS A 34 -4.67 -19.15 4.13
C LYS A 34 -4.98 -20.33 5.04
N GLN A 35 -4.43 -21.51 4.75
CA GLN A 35 -4.66 -22.71 5.56
C GLN A 35 -4.20 -22.52 7.01
N MET A 36 -3.04 -21.88 7.21
CA MET A 36 -2.53 -21.61 8.55
C MET A 36 -3.47 -20.71 9.37
N ILE A 37 -4.05 -19.67 8.75
CA ILE A 37 -5.00 -18.77 9.44
C ILE A 37 -6.35 -19.43 9.70
N LEU A 38 -6.86 -20.22 8.74
CA LEU A 38 -8.11 -20.97 8.93
C LEU A 38 -8.01 -21.93 10.11
N ASN A 39 -6.86 -22.59 10.25
CA ASN A 39 -6.57 -23.55 11.31
C ASN A 39 -6.10 -22.92 12.62
N ASP A 40 -5.90 -21.60 12.69
CA ASP A 40 -5.47 -20.90 13.91
C ASP A 40 -6.64 -20.87 14.93
N LYS A 41 -6.48 -21.63 16.01
CA LYS A 41 -7.47 -21.73 17.10
C LYS A 41 -7.45 -20.54 18.07
N VAL A 42 -6.41 -19.71 18.02
CA VAL A 42 -6.25 -18.54 18.89
C VAL A 42 -7.00 -17.34 18.32
N LEU A 43 -7.10 -17.25 17.00
CA LEU A 43 -7.82 -16.16 16.33
C LEU A 43 -9.34 -16.33 16.40
N THR A 44 -10.02 -15.22 16.65
CA THR A 44 -11.46 -15.11 16.39
C THR A 44 -11.74 -15.07 14.89
N GLU A 45 -12.94 -15.46 14.46
CA GLU A 45 -13.34 -15.43 13.04
C GLU A 45 -13.25 -14.03 12.41
N GLU A 46 -13.53 -12.99 13.18
CA GLU A 46 -13.32 -11.59 12.77
C GLU A 46 -11.85 -11.31 12.47
N ASN A 47 -10.93 -11.71 13.36
CA ASN A 47 -9.51 -11.50 13.15
C ASN A 47 -8.96 -12.35 11.99
N LYS A 48 -9.44 -13.58 11.81
CA LYS A 48 -9.10 -14.41 10.64
C LYS A 48 -9.49 -13.70 9.36
N THR A 49 -10.69 -13.12 9.30
CA THR A 49 -11.18 -12.37 8.13
C THR A 49 -10.25 -11.20 7.78
N VAL A 50 -9.82 -10.42 8.78
CA VAL A 50 -8.90 -9.30 8.57
C VAL A 50 -7.55 -9.79 8.06
N VAL A 51 -6.97 -10.83 8.67
CA VAL A 51 -5.66 -11.37 8.25
C VAL A 51 -5.73 -11.98 6.84
N MET A 52 -6.79 -12.73 6.53
CA MET A 52 -7.02 -13.27 5.18
C MET A 52 -7.12 -12.15 4.15
N LYS A 53 -7.82 -11.05 4.46
CA LYS A 53 -7.89 -9.86 3.58
C LYS A 53 -6.49 -9.30 3.31
N THR A 54 -5.64 -9.22 4.31
CA THR A 54 -4.24 -8.79 4.17
C THR A 54 -3.45 -9.72 3.24
N PHE A 55 -3.55 -11.03 3.41
CA PHE A 55 -2.85 -11.99 2.54
C PHE A 55 -3.38 -12.01 1.10
N ASN A 56 -4.68 -11.81 0.91
CA ASN A 56 -5.28 -11.65 -0.40
C ASN A 56 -4.74 -10.42 -1.12
N ARG A 57 -4.62 -9.28 -0.42
CA ARG A 57 -4.02 -8.05 -0.98
C ARG A 57 -2.57 -8.23 -1.35
N LEU A 58 -1.79 -8.87 -0.48
CA LEU A 58 -0.38 -9.17 -0.75
C LEU A 58 -0.24 -10.08 -1.97
N TYR A 59 -1.05 -11.12 -2.07
CA TYR A 59 -1.03 -12.02 -3.22
C TYR A 59 -1.40 -11.32 -4.53
N ASP A 60 -2.44 -10.47 -4.52
CA ASP A 60 -2.77 -9.67 -5.70
C ASP A 60 -1.65 -8.71 -6.09
N HIS A 61 -1.07 -8.00 -5.12
CA HIS A 61 0.09 -7.15 -5.32
C HIS A 61 1.26 -7.92 -5.94
N ASP A 62 1.62 -9.07 -5.39
CA ASP A 62 2.78 -9.85 -5.84
C ASP A 62 2.57 -10.41 -7.23
N LYS A 63 1.33 -10.82 -7.59
CA LYS A 63 1.00 -11.20 -8.97
C LYS A 63 1.25 -10.05 -9.94
N VAL A 64 0.75 -8.84 -9.63
CA VAL A 64 0.93 -7.66 -10.48
C VAL A 64 2.42 -7.28 -10.59
N LEU A 65 3.15 -7.31 -9.46
CA LEU A 65 4.58 -6.99 -9.41
C LEU A 65 5.42 -7.93 -10.28
N HIS A 66 5.21 -9.24 -10.16
CA HIS A 66 5.99 -10.25 -10.89
C HIS A 66 5.39 -10.61 -12.25
N ASN A 67 4.25 -9.99 -12.62
CA ASN A 67 3.46 -10.34 -13.80
C ASN A 67 3.18 -11.85 -13.91
N GLU A 68 2.88 -12.49 -12.77
CA GLU A 68 2.71 -13.94 -12.64
C GLU A 68 1.26 -14.29 -12.25
N GLY A 69 0.76 -15.41 -12.77
CA GLY A 69 -0.55 -15.96 -12.43
C GLY A 69 -1.58 -15.82 -13.55
N ILE A 70 -2.82 -16.20 -13.24
CA ILE A 70 -3.91 -16.19 -14.20
C ILE A 70 -4.46 -14.76 -14.33
N LYS A 71 -4.41 -14.22 -15.54
CA LYS A 71 -5.07 -12.96 -15.89
C LYS A 71 -6.57 -13.17 -16.01
N ARG A 72 -7.33 -12.15 -15.67
CA ARG A 72 -8.78 -12.07 -15.92
C ARG A 72 -9.08 -10.80 -16.70
N SER A 73 -10.12 -10.83 -17.51
CA SER A 73 -10.63 -9.61 -18.12
C SER A 73 -11.34 -8.75 -17.08
N CYS A 74 -11.04 -7.46 -17.05
CA CYS A 74 -11.73 -6.52 -16.18
C CYS A 74 -13.06 -6.07 -16.78
N GLU A 75 -14.16 -6.22 -16.05
CA GLU A 75 -15.49 -5.79 -16.51
C GLU A 75 -15.59 -4.27 -16.77
N ASN A 76 -14.76 -3.47 -16.09
CA ASN A 76 -14.80 -2.01 -16.17
C ASN A 76 -14.00 -1.43 -17.35
N CYS A 77 -12.76 -1.89 -17.55
CA CYS A 77 -11.88 -1.35 -18.58
C CYS A 77 -11.59 -2.33 -19.74
N GLN A 78 -12.10 -3.56 -19.66
CA GLN A 78 -11.90 -4.62 -20.67
C GLN A 78 -10.44 -5.06 -20.88
N GLU A 79 -9.51 -4.54 -20.08
CA GLU A 79 -8.12 -4.98 -20.08
C GLU A 79 -7.92 -6.23 -19.22
N ASP A 80 -6.95 -7.05 -19.61
CA ASP A 80 -6.50 -8.18 -18.80
C ASP A 80 -5.70 -7.68 -17.60
N CYS A 81 -6.18 -8.03 -16.41
CA CYS A 81 -5.57 -7.67 -15.12
C CYS A 81 -5.25 -8.91 -14.27
N LEU A 82 -4.24 -8.80 -13.42
CA LEU A 82 -3.77 -9.91 -12.57
C LEU A 82 -4.42 -9.94 -11.19
N ALA A 83 -4.73 -8.77 -10.63
CA ALA A 83 -5.37 -8.67 -9.33
C ALA A 83 -6.82 -9.20 -9.37
N ILE A 84 -7.25 -9.92 -8.34
CA ILE A 84 -8.60 -10.46 -8.20
C ILE A 84 -9.54 -9.41 -7.59
N TYR A 85 -9.10 -8.71 -6.55
CA TYR A 85 -9.93 -7.80 -5.76
C TYR A 85 -9.97 -6.36 -6.27
N TYR A 86 -9.09 -6.01 -7.20
CA TYR A 86 -9.06 -4.72 -7.88
C TYR A 86 -8.54 -4.90 -9.32
N CYS A 87 -8.50 -3.82 -10.10
CA CYS A 87 -7.85 -3.80 -11.40
C CYS A 87 -6.79 -2.70 -11.39
N GLU A 88 -5.53 -3.08 -11.56
CA GLU A 88 -4.38 -2.17 -11.60
C GLU A 88 -4.54 -1.09 -12.68
N HIS A 89 -5.12 -1.43 -13.84
CA HIS A 89 -5.37 -0.47 -14.94
C HIS A 89 -6.48 0.53 -14.60
N CYS A 90 -7.57 0.09 -13.99
CA CYS A 90 -8.64 0.99 -13.54
C CYS A 90 -8.13 2.01 -12.51
N ILE A 91 -7.27 1.57 -11.59
CA ILE A 91 -6.65 2.45 -10.59
C ILE A 91 -5.77 3.50 -11.28
N ARG A 92 -4.89 3.08 -12.20
CA ARG A 92 -4.01 3.98 -12.95
C ARG A 92 -4.81 4.99 -13.79
N ASN A 93 -5.89 4.54 -14.43
CA ASN A 93 -6.79 5.41 -15.20
C ASN A 93 -7.50 6.44 -14.29
N TYR A 94 -7.97 6.01 -13.11
CA TYR A 94 -8.54 6.91 -12.11
C TYR A 94 -7.51 7.96 -11.66
N LEU A 95 -6.28 7.55 -11.35
CA LEU A 95 -5.22 8.47 -10.93
C LEU A 95 -4.90 9.48 -12.03
N LYS A 96 -4.71 9.00 -13.27
CA LYS A 96 -4.43 9.83 -14.45
C LYS A 96 -5.51 10.88 -14.69
N ALA A 97 -6.79 10.53 -14.52
CA ALA A 97 -7.89 11.48 -14.65
C ALA A 97 -7.89 12.57 -13.56
N ASN A 98 -7.19 12.34 -12.44
CA ASN A 98 -7.08 13.27 -11.31
C ASN A 98 -5.77 14.07 -11.27
N PHE A 99 -4.88 13.93 -12.26
CA PHE A 99 -3.59 14.64 -12.26
C PHE A 99 -3.73 16.17 -12.24
N SER A 100 -4.82 16.72 -12.80
CA SER A 100 -5.10 18.16 -12.75
C SER A 100 -5.73 18.65 -11.44
N ASN A 101 -6.09 17.73 -10.52
CA ASN A 101 -6.83 18.06 -9.31
C ASN A 101 -5.92 18.37 -8.10
N TRP A 102 -4.61 18.20 -8.25
CA TRP A 102 -3.62 18.52 -7.24
C TRP A 102 -2.33 18.99 -7.90
N THR A 103 -1.54 19.78 -7.17
CA THR A 103 -0.17 20.15 -7.53
C THR A 103 0.61 20.36 -6.23
N SER A 104 1.90 20.09 -6.26
CA SER A 104 2.84 20.46 -5.20
C SER A 104 3.41 21.87 -5.35
N GLU A 105 2.99 22.61 -6.38
CA GLU A 105 3.62 23.86 -6.85
C GLU A 105 5.07 23.66 -7.34
N ASN A 106 5.49 22.40 -7.54
CA ASN A 106 6.76 22.01 -8.12
C ASN A 106 6.55 20.98 -9.25
N ASP A 107 6.75 21.43 -10.49
CA ASP A 107 6.52 20.62 -11.68
C ASP A 107 7.37 19.33 -11.74
N GLU A 108 8.58 19.33 -11.17
CA GLU A 108 9.45 18.15 -11.16
C GLU A 108 8.93 17.09 -10.19
N ILE A 109 8.52 17.51 -8.99
CA ILE A 109 7.88 16.64 -8.00
C ILE A 109 6.55 16.09 -8.54
N ASP A 110 5.74 16.94 -9.16
CA ASP A 110 4.47 16.54 -9.75
C ASP A 110 4.66 15.46 -10.82
N LYS A 111 5.61 15.66 -11.74
CA LYS A 111 5.97 14.66 -12.78
C LYS A 111 6.45 13.35 -12.15
N LEU A 112 7.27 13.41 -11.11
CA LEU A 112 7.77 12.22 -10.42
C LEU A 112 6.63 11.43 -9.77
N ILE A 113 5.75 12.09 -9.02
CA ILE A 113 4.60 11.44 -8.38
C ILE A 113 3.65 10.87 -9.45
N GLN A 114 3.35 11.62 -10.50
CA GLN A 114 2.50 11.14 -11.61
C GLN A 114 3.08 9.89 -12.28
N LYS A 115 4.40 9.82 -12.47
CA LYS A 115 5.08 8.63 -12.99
C LYS A 115 4.83 7.40 -12.10
N TYR A 116 5.07 7.51 -10.79
CA TYR A 116 4.82 6.40 -9.86
C TYR A 116 3.33 6.04 -9.72
N GLN A 117 2.44 7.02 -9.86
CA GLN A 117 0.99 6.77 -9.92
C GLN A 117 0.61 5.93 -11.16
N MET A 118 1.25 6.16 -12.31
CA MET A 118 1.05 5.33 -13.51
C MET A 118 1.61 3.91 -13.38
N GLU A 119 2.58 3.70 -12.50
CA GLU A 119 3.20 2.39 -12.22
C GLU A 119 2.58 1.69 -11.00
N SER A 120 1.57 2.29 -10.36
CA SER A 120 0.96 1.78 -9.13
C SER A 120 0.46 0.34 -9.29
N LEU A 121 0.80 -0.49 -8.31
CA LEU A 121 0.54 -1.94 -8.33
C LEU A 121 -0.73 -2.31 -7.56
N ALA A 122 -1.07 -1.55 -6.51
CA ALA A 122 -2.20 -1.83 -5.63
C ALA A 122 -2.75 -0.53 -5.02
N PRO A 123 -4.02 -0.48 -4.58
CA PRO A 123 -4.61 0.72 -3.98
C PRO A 123 -3.82 1.29 -2.80
N ASN A 124 -3.26 0.41 -1.96
CA ASN A 124 -2.51 0.79 -0.77
C ASN A 124 -1.00 0.96 -0.98
N ARG A 125 -0.57 1.07 -2.24
CA ARG A 125 0.82 1.29 -2.65
C ARG A 125 0.97 2.52 -3.57
N ILE A 126 -0.06 3.37 -3.62
CA ILE A 126 -0.07 4.57 -4.44
C ILE A 126 0.68 5.69 -3.70
N VAL A 127 1.65 6.29 -4.38
CA VAL A 127 2.34 7.50 -3.90
C VAL A 127 1.47 8.72 -4.20
N GLU A 128 1.39 9.67 -3.28
CA GLU A 128 0.64 10.90 -3.48
C GLU A 128 1.27 12.11 -2.80
N TRP A 129 0.98 13.29 -3.35
CA TRP A 129 1.26 14.56 -2.69
C TRP A 129 0.27 14.80 -1.56
N ILE A 130 0.76 15.23 -0.40
CA ILE A 130 -0.06 15.52 0.78
C ILE A 130 0.05 17.02 1.08
N PRO A 131 -1.02 17.81 0.84
CA PRO A 131 -1.05 19.21 1.26
C PRO A 131 -0.79 19.34 2.76
N TYR A 132 0.05 20.30 3.16
CA TYR A 132 0.42 20.49 4.57
C TYR A 132 -0.81 20.68 5.49
N ASN A 133 -1.87 21.34 4.99
CA ASN A 133 -3.12 21.54 5.73
C ASN A 133 -3.89 20.24 6.04
N ASN A 134 -3.55 19.12 5.39
CA ASN A 134 -4.10 17.80 5.72
C ASN A 134 -3.36 17.12 6.89
N LEU A 135 -2.29 17.74 7.40
CA LEU A 135 -1.51 17.27 8.53
C LEU A 135 -1.84 18.11 9.78
N GLN A 136 -2.16 17.43 10.87
CA GLN A 136 -2.53 18.05 12.16
C GLN A 136 -1.66 17.50 13.29
N ASN A 137 -1.64 18.22 14.42
CA ASN A 137 -0.93 17.79 15.64
C ASN A 137 0.54 17.45 15.38
N ILE A 138 1.20 18.22 14.51
CA ILE A 138 2.60 18.02 14.15
C ILE A 138 3.44 18.33 15.39
N ARG A 139 4.20 17.33 15.85
CA ARG A 139 5.09 17.44 17.01
C ARG A 139 6.43 16.82 16.69
N TYR A 140 7.50 17.50 17.09
CA TYR A 140 8.85 16.95 17.00
C TYR A 140 8.96 15.68 17.85
N LEU A 141 9.62 14.66 17.30
CA LEU A 141 9.91 13.40 17.99
C LEU A 141 11.39 13.32 18.36
N ASN A 142 12.27 13.38 17.37
CA ASN A 142 13.71 13.26 17.53
C ASN A 142 14.46 13.71 16.27
N GLU A 143 15.75 13.94 16.42
CA GLU A 143 16.69 14.10 15.32
C GLU A 143 17.12 12.69 14.88
N GLY A 144 17.06 12.43 13.59
CA GLY A 144 17.67 11.30 12.93
C GLY A 144 19.03 11.69 12.35
N GLU A 145 19.75 10.73 11.79
CA GLU A 145 21.11 10.96 11.26
C GLU A 145 21.17 12.01 10.13
N PHE A 146 20.10 12.12 9.32
CA PHE A 146 20.00 13.03 8.16
C PHE A 146 18.66 13.75 8.05
N SER A 147 17.86 13.76 9.12
CA SER A 147 16.50 14.29 9.06
C SER A 147 15.94 14.57 10.45
N GLU A 148 15.16 15.61 10.59
CA GLU A 148 14.27 15.77 11.75
C GLU A 148 13.02 14.89 11.59
N ILE A 149 12.67 14.15 12.65
CA ILE A 149 11.51 13.26 12.67
C ILE A 149 10.39 13.88 13.49
N TYR A 150 9.20 13.92 12.91
CA TYR A 150 7.98 14.43 13.53
C TYR A 150 6.89 13.37 13.53
N LEU A 151 5.98 13.47 14.50
CA LEU A 151 4.71 12.76 14.48
C LEU A 151 3.61 13.72 14.05
N ALA A 152 2.67 13.23 13.25
CA ALA A 152 1.51 13.99 12.82
C ALA A 152 0.28 13.11 12.68
N THR A 153 -0.87 13.75 12.51
CA THR A 153 -2.15 13.11 12.17
C THR A 153 -2.50 13.50 10.75
N TRP A 154 -2.66 12.53 9.84
CA TRP A 154 -3.12 12.77 8.48
C TRP A 154 -4.63 12.55 8.40
N ILE A 155 -5.39 13.63 8.17
CA ILE A 155 -6.87 13.61 8.29
C ILE A 155 -7.58 12.71 7.28
N ASN A 156 -7.05 12.63 6.06
CA ASN A 156 -7.64 11.81 5.00
C ASN A 156 -7.05 10.40 4.98
N GLY A 157 -5.85 10.24 5.55
CA GLY A 157 -5.09 9.01 5.51
C GLY A 157 -4.73 8.54 4.10
N PHE A 158 -4.11 7.37 4.06
CA PHE A 158 -3.62 6.76 2.83
C PHE A 158 -4.77 6.11 2.03
N TYR A 159 -4.55 5.97 0.73
CA TYR A 159 -5.39 5.12 -0.13
C TYR A 159 -5.36 3.67 0.37
N ASN A 160 -6.51 3.05 0.61
CA ASN A 160 -6.57 1.72 1.23
C ASN A 160 -7.18 0.67 0.30
N GLU A 161 -8.32 0.98 -0.33
CA GLU A 161 -9.08 0.02 -1.13
C GLU A 161 -9.58 0.64 -2.43
N TRP A 162 -9.87 -0.20 -3.41
CA TRP A 162 -10.56 0.19 -4.63
C TRP A 162 -12.02 -0.26 -4.56
N ASP A 163 -12.95 0.68 -4.68
CA ASP A 163 -14.37 0.38 -4.84
C ASP A 163 -14.65 0.07 -6.31
N VAL A 164 -14.80 -1.22 -6.64
CA VAL A 164 -15.04 -1.69 -8.01
C VAL A 164 -16.33 -1.11 -8.60
N LYS A 165 -17.36 -0.89 -7.79
CA LYS A 165 -18.68 -0.41 -8.24
C LYS A 165 -18.67 1.09 -8.49
N LYS A 166 -18.07 1.85 -7.58
CA LYS A 166 -17.96 3.32 -7.70
C LYS A 166 -16.83 3.77 -8.60
N GLN A 167 -15.89 2.86 -8.92
CA GLN A 167 -14.64 3.17 -9.61
C GLN A 167 -13.86 4.30 -8.90
N GLN A 168 -13.74 4.19 -7.58
CA GLN A 168 -13.11 5.19 -6.73
C GLN A 168 -12.22 4.53 -5.68
N ILE A 169 -11.18 5.26 -5.26
CA ILE A 169 -10.31 4.82 -4.17
C ILE A 169 -10.93 5.21 -2.83
N ILE A 170 -10.99 4.24 -1.91
CA ILE A 170 -11.40 4.41 -0.52
C ILE A 170 -10.15 4.71 0.32
N ARG A 171 -10.20 5.79 1.11
CA ARG A 171 -9.11 6.15 2.03
C ARG A 171 -9.27 5.47 3.38
N SER A 172 -8.18 5.33 4.12
CA SER A 172 -8.19 4.77 5.49
C SER A 172 -8.94 5.66 6.50
N GLY A 173 -9.15 6.93 6.16
CA GLY A 173 -9.53 7.95 7.13
C GLY A 173 -8.35 8.34 8.01
N THR A 174 -8.61 9.20 9.01
CA THR A 174 -7.60 9.78 9.89
C THR A 174 -6.65 8.75 10.46
N CYS A 175 -5.35 8.90 10.19
CA CYS A 175 -4.33 8.00 10.71
C CYS A 175 -3.09 8.74 11.26
N PRO A 176 -2.41 8.19 12.28
CA PRO A 176 -1.12 8.71 12.72
C PRO A 176 -0.06 8.43 11.64
N VAL A 177 0.84 9.38 11.44
CA VAL A 177 1.96 9.28 10.48
C VAL A 177 3.25 9.80 11.11
N ILE A 178 4.37 9.32 10.56
CA ILE A 178 5.70 9.87 10.82
C ILE A 178 6.05 10.76 9.62
N LEU A 179 6.50 11.98 9.89
CA LEU A 179 7.06 12.88 8.89
C LEU A 179 8.57 12.91 9.09
N LYS A 180 9.32 12.68 8.02
CA LYS A 180 10.78 12.90 7.99
C LYS A 180 11.02 14.18 7.19
N LYS A 181 11.56 15.21 7.83
CA LYS A 181 11.97 16.44 7.15
C LYS A 181 13.42 16.25 6.71
N LEU A 182 13.64 16.34 5.40
CA LEU A 182 14.97 16.25 4.80
C LEU A 182 15.65 17.62 4.90
N ASP A 183 16.91 17.66 5.33
CA ASP A 183 17.71 18.89 5.36
C ASP A 183 18.23 19.24 3.96
N ASN A 184 18.29 20.55 3.67
CA ASN A 184 18.68 21.21 2.41
C ASN A 184 18.94 20.29 1.20
N ILE A 185 17.95 20.22 0.30
CA ILE A 185 17.95 19.44 -0.95
C ILE A 185 19.00 19.96 -1.98
N GLU A 186 19.75 21.03 -1.68
CA GLU A 186 20.76 21.64 -2.58
C GLU A 186 21.88 20.67 -3.03
N ASN A 187 22.02 19.48 -2.42
CA ASN A 187 22.94 18.42 -2.84
C ASN A 187 22.28 17.22 -3.56
N ILE A 188 20.97 17.22 -3.79
CA ILE A 188 20.29 16.13 -4.51
C ILE A 188 20.40 16.41 -6.02
N ASN A 189 21.60 16.23 -6.57
CA ASN A 189 21.85 16.16 -8.02
C ASN A 189 21.23 14.88 -8.59
N GLY A 190 19.89 14.80 -8.63
CA GLY A 190 19.14 13.71 -9.29
C GLY A 190 19.22 12.32 -8.64
N ASN A 191 20.10 12.12 -7.65
CA ASN A 191 20.20 10.87 -6.90
C ASN A 191 19.45 11.00 -5.57
N TRP A 192 18.18 10.64 -5.60
CA TRP A 192 17.42 10.35 -4.38
C TRP A 192 18.08 9.17 -3.65
N PRO A 193 18.25 9.22 -2.32
CA PRO A 193 18.69 8.05 -1.58
C PRO A 193 17.71 6.90 -1.85
N GLU A 194 18.25 5.70 -2.12
CA GLU A 194 17.52 4.47 -2.42
C GLU A 194 16.78 3.90 -1.18
N GLU A 195 16.10 4.75 -0.43
CA GLU A 195 15.29 4.35 0.72
C GLU A 195 13.82 4.72 0.49
N PHE A 196 13.15 3.90 -0.32
CA PHE A 196 11.68 3.83 -0.39
C PHE A 196 11.20 2.38 -0.31
#